data_AF-G1QLN8-F1
#
_entry.id   AF-G1QLN8-F1
#
_cell.length_a   1.000
_cell.length_b   1.000
_cell.length_c   1.000
_cell.angle_alpha   90.00
_cell.angle_beta   90.00
_cell.angle_gamma   90.00
#
_symmetry.space_group_name_H-M   'P 1'
#
loop_
_entity.id
_entity.type
_entity.pdbx_description
1 polymer ?
#
loop_
_entity_poly.entity_id
_entity_poly.type
_entity_poly.pdbx_seq_one_letter_code
_entity_poly.pdbx_strand_id
1 'polypeptide(L)'
;MMLSELAARLNCAEYKNWVKAGHCLLLLRSCLQGFVGREVLSFHRGLLAAAPGLGPRAVCRGGSRCSPRARQFQPQCQVCAEWKREILRHHVNRNGDVHWGNCRPGRWPVDAWEVAKAFMPRGLADKRGPEECDAVALLSLINSCDHFVVDRKKVTEVIKCRNEIMHSSEMKVSSTWLRDFQMKIQNFLNEFKSIPEIVAVYSRIEQLLTSDWAVHIPEEDQRDGCECEMGTYLSESQVNEIEMQLLKEKLQEIYLQAEEQEVLPEELSNRLEVVKEFLRNNEDLRNGLTEDMQKLNSLCLHQKLDSQEPGRQTPDRKA
;
A
#
# COMPACT_ATOMS: atom_id res chain seq x y z
N MET A 1 24.78 6.43 18.78
CA MET A 1 23.46 5.97 19.27
C MET A 1 22.71 5.23 18.17
N MET A 2 22.45 5.88 17.03
CA MET A 2 21.89 5.29 15.78
C MET A 2 22.46 3.90 15.43
N LEU A 3 23.79 3.80 15.26
CA LEU A 3 24.49 2.56 14.91
C LEU A 3 24.24 1.41 15.90
N SER A 4 24.12 1.72 17.20
CA SER A 4 23.91 0.71 18.24
C SER A 4 22.48 0.17 18.23
N GLU A 5 21.49 1.03 17.95
CA GLU A 5 20.08 0.66 17.88
C GLU A 5 19.82 -0.20 16.64
N LEU A 6 20.32 0.22 15.48
CA LEU A 6 20.18 -0.55 14.23
C LEU A 6 20.88 -1.91 14.32
N ALA A 7 22.10 -1.97 14.85
CA ALA A 7 22.80 -3.23 15.05
C ALA A 7 22.04 -4.17 16.00
N ALA A 8 21.47 -3.65 17.10
CA ALA A 8 20.66 -4.44 18.01
C ALA A 8 19.42 -5.03 17.33
N ARG A 9 18.71 -4.24 16.50
CA ARG A 9 17.56 -4.73 15.73
C ARG A 9 17.96 -5.81 14.72
N LEU A 10 19.04 -5.59 13.98
CA LEU A 10 19.49 -6.50 12.92
C LEU A 10 20.17 -7.78 13.45
N ASN A 11 20.48 -7.85 14.74
CA ASN A 11 20.83 -9.10 15.43
C ASN A 11 19.63 -10.04 15.62
N CYS A 12 18.40 -9.53 15.53
CA CYS A 12 17.20 -10.38 15.51
C CYS A 12 16.94 -10.90 14.09
N ALA A 13 17.06 -12.22 13.91
CA ALA A 13 16.85 -12.86 12.62
C ALA A 13 15.43 -12.61 12.06
N GLU A 14 14.40 -12.66 12.90
CA GLU A 14 13.02 -12.48 12.46
C GLU A 14 12.72 -11.03 12.06
N TYR A 15 13.33 -10.06 12.74
CA TYR A 15 13.24 -8.65 12.36
C TYR A 15 13.95 -8.40 11.03
N LYS A 16 15.17 -8.94 10.87
CA LYS A 16 15.90 -8.88 9.61
C LYS A 16 15.09 -9.45 8.45
N ASN A 17 14.40 -10.57 8.66
CA ASN A 17 13.52 -11.16 7.65
C ASN A 17 12.34 -10.24 7.30
N TRP A 18 11.76 -9.55 8.29
CA TRP A 18 10.67 -8.60 8.06
C TRP A 18 11.15 -7.41 7.22
N VAL A 19 12.32 -6.85 7.53
CA VAL A 19 12.93 -5.76 6.73
C VAL A 19 13.26 -6.23 5.31
N LYS A 20 13.82 -7.44 5.13
CA LYS A 20 14.09 -8.04 3.81
C LYS A 20 12.81 -8.16 2.98
N ALA A 21 11.77 -8.76 3.54
CA ALA A 21 10.50 -8.95 2.86
C ALA A 21 9.84 -7.62 2.51
N GLY A 22 9.87 -6.65 3.43
CA GLY A 22 9.40 -5.29 3.19
C GLY A 22 10.17 -4.60 2.07
N HIS A 23 11.50 -4.70 2.06
CA HIS A 23 12.31 -4.14 0.98
C HIS A 23 11.99 -4.78 -0.38
N CYS A 24 11.76 -6.09 -0.44
CA CYS A 24 11.25 -6.72 -1.66
C CYS A 24 9.93 -6.10 -2.14
N LEU A 25 9.01 -5.78 -1.23
CA LEU A 25 7.74 -5.12 -1.58
C LEU A 25 7.95 -3.68 -2.06
N LEU A 26 8.90 -2.94 -1.51
CA LEU A 26 9.26 -1.58 -1.99
C LEU A 26 9.90 -1.62 -3.39
N LEU A 27 10.77 -2.61 -3.66
CA LEU A 27 11.32 -2.85 -4.99
C LEU A 27 10.23 -3.26 -5.98
N LEU A 28 9.33 -4.17 -5.56
CA LEU A 28 8.18 -4.59 -6.34
C LEU A 28 7.28 -3.40 -6.70
N ARG A 29 6.93 -2.55 -5.73
CA ARG A 29 6.20 -1.30 -5.95
C ARG A 29 6.86 -0.48 -7.05
N SER A 30 8.16 -0.21 -6.92
CA SER A 30 8.93 0.62 -7.84
C SER A 30 8.92 0.08 -9.27
N CYS A 31 9.04 -1.24 -9.47
CA CYS A 31 9.01 -1.83 -10.82
C CYS A 31 7.60 -1.84 -11.44
N LEU A 32 6.56 -1.99 -10.63
CA LEU A 32 5.18 -2.01 -11.11
C LEU A 32 4.69 -0.62 -11.53
N GLN A 33 5.22 0.46 -10.96
CA GLN A 33 4.77 1.83 -11.24
C GLN A 33 4.80 2.17 -12.73
N GLY A 34 5.94 1.93 -13.40
CA GLY A 34 6.10 2.22 -14.82
C GLY A 34 5.21 1.37 -15.71
N PHE A 35 5.10 0.07 -15.40
CA PHE A 35 4.21 -0.85 -16.11
C PHE A 35 2.74 -0.45 -15.96
N VAL A 36 2.26 -0.30 -14.73
CA VAL A 36 0.88 0.07 -14.41
C VAL A 36 0.50 1.41 -15.05
N GLY A 37 1.39 2.41 -15.00
CA GLY A 37 1.14 3.71 -15.62
C GLY A 37 0.86 3.60 -17.12
N ARG A 38 1.64 2.77 -17.84
CA ARG A 38 1.45 2.54 -19.28
C ARG A 38 0.16 1.77 -19.58
N GLU A 39 -0.12 0.70 -18.84
CA GLU A 39 -1.32 -0.10 -19.04
C GLU A 39 -2.59 0.69 -18.73
N VAL A 40 -2.61 1.48 -17.66
CA VAL A 40 -3.78 2.33 -17.31
C VAL A 40 -4.07 3.35 -18.41
N LEU A 41 -3.04 3.96 -19.00
CA LEU A 41 -3.20 4.87 -20.15
C LEU A 41 -3.74 4.14 -21.38
N SER A 42 -3.23 2.94 -21.67
CA SER A 42 -3.69 2.08 -22.77
C SER A 42 -5.16 1.71 -22.59
N PHE A 43 -5.51 1.23 -21.40
CA PHE A 43 -6.87 0.90 -20.99
C PHE A 43 -7.83 2.06 -21.21
N HIS A 44 -7.49 3.24 -20.66
CA HIS A 44 -8.34 4.43 -20.76
C HIS A 44 -8.58 4.86 -22.21
N ARG A 45 -7.54 4.85 -23.05
CA ARG A 45 -7.68 5.11 -24.49
C ARG A 45 -8.58 4.10 -25.17
N GLY A 46 -8.48 2.82 -24.80
CA GLY A 46 -9.37 1.76 -25.25
C GLY A 46 -10.83 2.01 -24.89
N LEU A 47 -11.10 2.41 -23.64
CA LEU A 47 -12.45 2.79 -23.18
C LEU A 47 -13.02 3.94 -24.01
N LEU A 48 -12.22 5.01 -24.21
CA LEU A 48 -12.66 6.17 -24.98
C LEU A 48 -12.89 5.87 -26.46
N ALA A 49 -12.12 4.96 -27.05
CA ALA A 49 -12.31 4.51 -28.42
C ALA A 49 -13.59 3.66 -28.57
N ALA A 50 -13.90 2.80 -27.58
CA ALA A 50 -15.08 1.96 -27.58
C ALA A 50 -16.37 2.74 -27.27
N ALA A 51 -16.27 3.81 -26.46
CA ALA A 51 -17.39 4.65 -26.06
C ALA A 51 -17.09 6.16 -26.29
N PRO A 52 -17.19 6.66 -27.54
CA PRO A 52 -16.88 8.06 -27.85
C PRO A 52 -17.73 9.08 -27.07
N GLY A 53 -18.93 8.69 -26.63
CA GLY A 53 -19.81 9.50 -25.79
C GLY A 53 -19.26 9.82 -24.39
N LEU A 54 -18.22 9.09 -23.95
CA LEU A 54 -17.52 9.29 -22.67
C LEU A 54 -16.25 10.15 -22.79
N GLY A 55 -15.93 10.62 -24.00
CA GLY A 55 -14.71 11.39 -24.29
C GLY A 55 -14.63 12.75 -23.58
N PRO A 56 -13.53 13.50 -23.78
CA PRO A 56 -13.24 14.75 -23.02
C PRO A 56 -14.32 15.83 -23.05
N ARG A 57 -15.23 15.80 -24.04
CA ARG A 57 -16.36 16.72 -24.16
C ARG A 57 -17.57 16.30 -23.31
N ALA A 58 -17.56 15.08 -22.76
CA ALA A 58 -18.58 14.57 -21.87
C ALA A 58 -18.42 15.21 -20.50
N VAL A 59 -19.37 16.06 -20.11
CA VAL A 59 -19.32 16.78 -18.84
C VAL A 59 -20.35 16.20 -17.88
N CYS A 60 -19.91 15.96 -16.64
CA CYS A 60 -20.81 15.66 -15.54
C CYS A 60 -21.72 16.87 -15.27
N ARG A 61 -23.02 16.77 -15.61
CA ARG A 61 -24.03 17.80 -15.31
C ARG A 61 -24.59 17.71 -13.89
N GLY A 62 -24.27 16.63 -13.16
CA GLY A 62 -24.77 16.39 -11.82
C GLY A 62 -24.05 17.20 -10.73
N GLY A 63 -22.85 17.72 -11.00
CA GLY A 63 -22.03 18.44 -10.02
C GLY A 63 -21.88 17.63 -8.73
N SER A 64 -22.17 18.26 -7.59
CA SER A 64 -22.12 17.62 -6.26
C SER A 64 -23.00 16.39 -6.12
N ARG A 65 -24.09 16.25 -6.92
CA ARG A 65 -24.99 15.09 -6.92
C ARG A 65 -24.38 13.84 -7.58
N CYS A 66 -23.20 13.97 -8.18
CA CYS A 66 -22.39 12.85 -8.67
C CYS A 66 -21.10 12.68 -7.87
N SER A 67 -21.09 13.10 -6.59
CA SER A 67 -19.96 12.86 -5.69
C SER A 67 -20.11 11.48 -5.03
N PRO A 68 -19.14 10.57 -5.20
CA PRO A 68 -19.14 9.31 -4.47
C PRO A 68 -18.91 9.51 -2.96
N ARG A 69 -19.32 8.52 -2.16
CA ARG A 69 -19.04 8.44 -0.73
C ARG A 69 -18.61 7.04 -0.36
N ALA A 70 -17.37 6.87 0.09
CA ALA A 70 -16.82 5.56 0.46
C ALA A 70 -17.10 4.49 -0.62
N ARG A 71 -17.94 3.50 -0.33
CA ARG A 71 -18.33 2.41 -1.26
C ARG A 71 -19.60 2.69 -2.08
N GLN A 72 -20.23 3.85 -1.89
CA GLN A 72 -21.50 4.19 -2.50
C GLN A 72 -21.34 5.22 -3.61
N PHE A 73 -21.95 4.93 -4.77
CA PHE A 73 -22.05 5.87 -5.87
C PHE A 73 -23.36 5.70 -6.64
N GLN A 74 -24.25 6.68 -6.52
CA GLN A 74 -25.53 6.73 -7.23
C GLN A 74 -25.57 7.96 -8.15
N PRO A 75 -25.00 7.86 -9.37
CA PRO A 75 -24.91 9.01 -10.26
C PRO A 75 -26.30 9.46 -10.74
N GLN A 76 -26.54 10.78 -10.67
CA GLN A 76 -27.76 11.43 -11.14
C GLN A 76 -27.64 11.99 -12.57
N CYS A 77 -26.53 11.70 -13.28
CA CYS A 77 -26.36 12.10 -14.67
C CYS A 77 -25.92 10.93 -15.55
N GLN A 78 -26.33 10.98 -16.82
CA GLN A 78 -26.12 9.90 -17.79
C GLN A 78 -24.63 9.57 -17.99
N VAL A 79 -23.78 10.59 -18.13
CA VAL A 79 -22.33 10.43 -18.34
C VAL A 79 -21.69 9.63 -17.19
N CYS A 80 -21.99 9.99 -15.94
CA CYS A 80 -21.45 9.28 -14.79
C CYS A 80 -22.04 7.87 -14.64
N ALA A 81 -23.31 7.68 -15.01
CA ALA A 81 -23.94 6.36 -15.01
C ALA A 81 -23.31 5.42 -16.05
N GLU A 82 -22.98 5.93 -17.23
CA GLU A 82 -22.28 5.19 -18.28
C GLU A 82 -20.83 4.87 -17.90
N TRP A 83 -20.09 5.84 -17.34
CA TRP A 83 -18.76 5.58 -16.78
C TRP A 83 -18.78 4.51 -15.70
N LYS A 84 -19.72 4.60 -14.75
CA LYS A 84 -19.89 3.59 -13.70
C LYS A 84 -20.11 2.20 -14.31
N ARG A 85 -20.95 2.11 -15.33
CA ARG A 85 -21.24 0.85 -16.04
C ARG A 85 -19.99 0.29 -16.70
N GLU A 86 -19.21 1.13 -17.37
CA GLU A 86 -18.00 0.69 -18.08
C GLU A 86 -16.90 0.25 -17.10
N ILE A 87 -16.69 0.99 -16.01
CA ILE A 87 -15.78 0.59 -14.93
C ILE A 87 -16.17 -0.78 -14.36
N LEU A 88 -17.46 -0.97 -14.05
CA LEU A 88 -17.96 -2.25 -13.51
C LEU A 88 -17.88 -3.40 -14.52
N ARG A 89 -18.00 -3.10 -15.83
CA ARG A 89 -17.87 -4.11 -16.89
C ARG A 89 -16.49 -4.77 -16.87
N HIS A 90 -15.47 -3.95 -16.64
CA HIS A 90 -14.05 -4.33 -16.57
C HIS A 90 -13.60 -4.78 -15.18
N HIS A 91 -14.50 -4.76 -14.20
CA HIS A 91 -14.21 -5.27 -12.87
C HIS A 91 -14.38 -6.80 -12.84
N VAL A 92 -13.33 -7.51 -12.47
CA VAL A 92 -13.29 -8.98 -12.41
C VAL A 92 -14.31 -9.52 -11.41
N ASN A 93 -14.47 -8.83 -10.28
CA ASN A 93 -15.53 -9.11 -9.32
C ASN A 93 -16.67 -8.09 -9.46
N ARG A 94 -17.62 -8.32 -10.35
CA ARG A 94 -18.72 -7.37 -10.64
C ARG A 94 -19.62 -7.05 -9.44
N ASN A 95 -19.66 -7.96 -8.47
CA ASN A 95 -20.40 -7.80 -7.21
C ASN A 95 -19.48 -7.37 -6.06
N GLY A 96 -18.20 -7.13 -6.34
CA GLY A 96 -17.22 -6.69 -5.37
C GLY A 96 -17.44 -5.24 -4.96
N ASP A 97 -16.95 -4.91 -3.77
CA ASP A 97 -16.99 -3.55 -3.27
C ASP A 97 -15.99 -2.66 -4.01
N VAL A 98 -16.52 -1.60 -4.62
CA VAL A 98 -15.72 -0.56 -5.26
C VAL A 98 -15.63 0.65 -4.34
N HIS A 99 -14.41 1.09 -4.04
CA HIS A 99 -14.13 2.28 -3.22
C HIS A 99 -14.30 3.55 -4.04
N TRP A 100 -15.53 3.85 -4.47
CA TRP A 100 -15.84 5.01 -5.30
C TRP A 100 -15.39 6.34 -4.70
N GLY A 101 -15.27 6.44 -3.37
CA GLY A 101 -14.75 7.61 -2.65
C GLY A 101 -13.31 7.98 -3.02
N ASN A 102 -12.55 7.06 -3.62
CA ASN A 102 -11.24 7.38 -4.21
C ASN A 102 -11.36 8.22 -5.50
N CYS A 103 -12.48 8.14 -6.19
CA CYS A 103 -12.62 8.62 -7.57
C CYS A 103 -13.24 10.02 -7.61
N ARG A 104 -12.85 10.79 -8.63
CA ARG A 104 -13.49 12.06 -9.00
C ARG A 104 -14.18 11.89 -10.35
N PRO A 105 -15.50 11.58 -10.40
CA PRO A 105 -16.20 11.23 -11.64
C PRO A 105 -16.11 12.27 -12.77
N GLY A 106 -15.98 13.56 -12.42
CA GLY A 106 -15.79 14.62 -13.41
C GLY A 106 -14.46 14.58 -14.15
N ARG A 107 -13.49 13.79 -13.68
CA ARG A 107 -12.15 13.66 -14.28
C ARG A 107 -11.98 12.40 -15.14
N TRP A 108 -12.86 11.41 -15.03
CA TRP A 108 -12.79 10.17 -15.81
C TRP A 108 -12.61 10.37 -17.32
N PRO A 109 -13.21 11.38 -17.99
CA PRO A 109 -12.99 11.62 -19.42
C PRO A 109 -11.56 11.99 -19.82
N VAL A 110 -10.77 12.54 -18.91
CA VAL A 110 -9.45 13.16 -19.21
C VAL A 110 -8.31 12.60 -18.36
N ASP A 111 -8.61 11.89 -17.29
CA ASP A 111 -7.63 11.35 -16.35
C ASP A 111 -7.83 9.83 -16.21
N ALA A 112 -6.90 9.09 -16.82
CA ALA A 112 -6.89 7.63 -16.78
C ALA A 112 -6.72 7.10 -15.34
N TRP A 113 -5.97 7.83 -14.49
CA TRP A 113 -5.72 7.40 -13.12
C TRP A 113 -6.99 7.46 -12.26
N GLU A 114 -7.83 8.45 -12.48
CA GLU A 114 -9.12 8.58 -11.79
C GLU A 114 -10.07 7.41 -12.08
N VAL A 115 -9.92 6.76 -13.25
CA VAL A 115 -10.62 5.51 -13.59
C VAL A 115 -9.97 4.33 -12.87
N ALA A 116 -8.64 4.25 -12.85
CA ALA A 116 -7.90 3.16 -12.21
C ALA A 116 -8.16 3.04 -10.70
N LYS A 117 -8.36 4.16 -10.00
CA LYS A 117 -8.69 4.20 -8.56
C LYS A 117 -9.93 3.38 -8.15
N ALA A 118 -10.84 3.11 -9.08
CA ALA A 118 -12.02 2.29 -8.83
C ALA A 118 -11.69 0.80 -8.64
N PHE A 119 -10.51 0.35 -9.06
CA PHE A 119 -10.05 -1.03 -8.94
C PHE A 119 -9.09 -1.25 -7.76
N MET A 120 -8.97 -0.23 -6.88
CA MET A 120 -8.00 -0.19 -5.81
C MET A 120 -8.67 -0.12 -4.43
N PRO A 121 -7.94 -0.45 -3.34
CA PRO A 121 -8.41 -0.24 -1.98
C PRO A 121 -8.62 1.24 -1.66
N ARG A 122 -9.24 1.53 -0.51
CA ARG A 122 -9.45 2.91 -0.02
C ARG A 122 -8.14 3.68 0.21
N GLY A 123 -8.28 4.98 0.44
CA GLY A 123 -7.17 5.86 0.82
C GLY A 123 -6.42 6.49 -0.37
N LEU A 124 -7.00 6.40 -1.57
CA LEU A 124 -6.34 6.85 -2.81
C LEU A 124 -6.95 8.12 -3.40
N ALA A 125 -7.86 8.79 -2.68
CA ALA A 125 -8.58 9.97 -3.16
C ALA A 125 -7.63 11.08 -3.63
N ASP A 126 -6.53 11.32 -2.90
CA ASP A 126 -5.58 12.39 -3.18
C ASP A 126 -4.39 11.95 -4.05
N LYS A 127 -4.31 10.66 -4.39
CA LYS A 127 -3.19 10.10 -5.16
C LYS A 127 -3.30 10.46 -6.63
N ARG A 128 -2.21 10.93 -7.25
CA ARG A 128 -2.23 11.42 -8.64
C ARG A 128 -1.73 10.44 -9.68
N GLY A 129 -0.99 9.43 -9.26
CA GLY A 129 -0.43 8.41 -10.15
C GLY A 129 0.08 7.20 -9.39
N PRO A 130 0.58 6.19 -10.10
CA PRO A 130 1.11 4.97 -9.50
C PRO A 130 2.31 5.21 -8.58
N GLU A 131 3.09 6.27 -8.82
CA GLU A 131 4.26 6.66 -8.05
C GLU A 131 3.96 7.01 -6.59
N GLU A 132 2.73 7.43 -6.28
CA GLU A 132 2.30 7.80 -4.93
C GLU A 132 1.60 6.64 -4.18
N CYS A 133 1.46 5.48 -4.83
CA CYS A 133 0.76 4.30 -4.33
C CYS A 133 1.73 3.27 -3.76
N ASP A 134 1.29 2.55 -2.73
CA ASP A 134 2.01 1.41 -2.16
C ASP A 134 1.87 0.15 -3.05
N ALA A 135 2.56 -0.93 -2.67
CA ALA A 135 2.51 -2.18 -3.41
C ALA A 135 1.08 -2.75 -3.50
N VAL A 136 0.28 -2.66 -2.44
CA VAL A 136 -1.06 -3.27 -2.41
C VAL A 136 -2.03 -2.57 -3.33
N ALA A 137 -1.95 -1.25 -3.46
CA ALA A 137 -2.80 -0.50 -4.37
C ALA A 137 -2.56 -0.94 -5.82
N LEU A 138 -1.29 -1.05 -6.22
CA LEU A 138 -0.92 -1.49 -7.57
C LEU A 138 -1.31 -2.96 -7.81
N LEU A 139 -1.04 -3.84 -6.87
CA LEU A 139 -1.42 -5.26 -6.96
C LEU A 139 -2.94 -5.44 -7.02
N SER A 140 -3.70 -4.64 -6.25
CA SER A 140 -5.16 -4.69 -6.25
C SER A 140 -5.77 -4.24 -7.57
N LEU A 141 -5.21 -3.19 -8.19
CA LEU A 141 -5.59 -2.77 -9.54
C LEU A 141 -5.39 -3.92 -10.54
N ILE A 142 -4.18 -4.51 -10.55
CA ILE A 142 -3.83 -5.63 -11.43
C ILE A 142 -4.79 -6.82 -11.21
N ASN A 143 -5.16 -7.09 -9.96
CA ASN A 143 -6.04 -8.20 -9.63
C ASN A 143 -7.50 -7.95 -10.05
N SER A 144 -7.97 -6.71 -9.92
CA SER A 144 -9.41 -6.37 -10.01
C SER A 144 -9.84 -5.90 -11.39
N CYS A 145 -8.92 -5.44 -12.24
CA CYS A 145 -9.20 -4.99 -13.60
C CYS A 145 -8.91 -6.09 -14.63
N ASP A 146 -9.84 -6.34 -15.54
CA ASP A 146 -9.71 -7.39 -16.56
C ASP A 146 -8.74 -7.04 -17.70
N HIS A 147 -8.37 -5.76 -17.84
CA HIS A 147 -7.32 -5.30 -18.76
C HIS A 147 -5.97 -5.97 -18.50
N PHE A 148 -5.65 -6.26 -17.24
CA PHE A 148 -4.43 -6.95 -16.87
C PHE A 148 -4.59 -8.45 -17.06
N VAL A 149 -3.85 -9.00 -18.02
CA VAL A 149 -3.83 -10.44 -18.33
C VAL A 149 -2.74 -11.11 -17.50
N VAL A 150 -3.07 -11.48 -16.27
CA VAL A 150 -2.17 -12.16 -15.33
C VAL A 150 -2.89 -13.27 -14.56
N ASP A 151 -2.16 -14.25 -14.05
CA ASP A 151 -2.70 -15.23 -13.11
C ASP A 151 -3.02 -14.58 -11.75
N ARG A 152 -4.31 -14.31 -11.53
CA ARG A 152 -4.85 -13.67 -10.32
C ARG A 152 -4.55 -14.42 -9.03
N LYS A 153 -4.35 -15.74 -9.09
CA LYS A 153 -3.94 -16.51 -7.89
C LYS A 153 -2.58 -16.04 -7.40
N LYS A 154 -1.64 -15.80 -8.32
CA LYS A 154 -0.29 -15.33 -7.99
C LYS A 154 -0.32 -13.93 -7.41
N VAL A 155 -1.13 -13.03 -7.97
CA VAL A 155 -1.32 -11.67 -7.44
C VAL A 155 -1.89 -11.72 -6.01
N THR A 156 -2.91 -12.55 -5.80
CA THR A 156 -3.57 -12.71 -4.50
C THR A 156 -2.61 -13.23 -3.44
N GLU A 157 -1.73 -14.19 -3.76
CA GLU A 157 -0.73 -14.70 -2.82
C GLU A 157 0.28 -13.62 -2.40
N VAL A 158 0.72 -12.76 -3.32
CA VAL A 158 1.60 -11.63 -2.96
C VAL A 158 0.88 -10.59 -2.11
N ILE A 159 -0.39 -10.29 -2.40
CA ILE A 159 -1.22 -9.41 -1.56
C ILE A 159 -1.34 -9.96 -0.13
N LYS A 160 -1.57 -11.28 0.02
CA LYS A 160 -1.61 -11.92 1.34
C LYS A 160 -0.30 -11.74 2.11
N CYS A 161 0.84 -12.01 1.47
CA CYS A 161 2.14 -11.81 2.10
C CYS A 161 2.37 -10.34 2.50
N ARG A 162 1.99 -9.38 1.65
CA ARG A 162 2.04 -7.94 1.97
C ARG A 162 1.24 -7.63 3.23
N ASN A 163 0.00 -8.13 3.32
CA ASN A 163 -0.86 -7.92 4.47
C ASN A 163 -0.29 -8.56 5.74
N GLU A 164 0.28 -9.76 5.65
CA GLU A 164 0.95 -10.43 6.78
C GLU A 164 2.14 -9.61 7.31
N ILE A 165 2.96 -9.02 6.43
CA ILE A 165 4.06 -8.10 6.82
C ILE A 165 3.52 -6.85 7.53
N MET A 166 2.49 -6.21 6.97
CA MET A 166 1.92 -4.99 7.53
C MET A 166 1.08 -5.24 8.79
N HIS A 167 0.61 -6.47 9.00
CA HIS A 167 -0.14 -6.86 10.19
C HIS A 167 0.71 -7.53 11.27
N SER A 168 1.95 -7.94 10.97
CA SER A 168 2.90 -8.45 11.96
C SER A 168 3.02 -7.49 13.15
N SER A 169 2.62 -7.92 14.34
CA SER A 169 2.58 -7.07 15.54
C SER A 169 3.97 -6.61 15.95
N GLU A 170 4.95 -7.52 15.94
CA GLU A 170 6.31 -7.27 16.40
C GLU A 170 7.32 -6.92 15.30
N MET A 171 6.86 -6.66 14.07
CA MET A 171 7.74 -6.41 12.91
C MET A 171 8.74 -7.55 12.70
N LYS A 172 8.25 -8.78 12.89
CA LYS A 172 9.02 -10.03 12.81
C LYS A 172 8.32 -11.02 11.90
N VAL A 173 9.10 -11.80 11.16
CA VAL A 173 8.63 -12.98 10.44
C VAL A 173 9.67 -14.10 10.47
N SER A 174 9.20 -15.34 10.49
CA SER A 174 10.09 -16.50 10.55
C SER A 174 10.83 -16.72 9.22
N SER A 175 11.96 -17.44 9.28
CA SER A 175 12.71 -17.78 8.07
C SER A 175 11.94 -18.76 7.15
N THR A 176 11.08 -19.61 7.72
CA THR A 176 10.21 -20.49 6.94
C THR A 176 9.18 -19.68 6.14
N TRP A 177 8.62 -18.64 6.75
CA TRP A 177 7.74 -17.70 6.09
C TRP A 177 8.46 -16.93 4.98
N LEU A 178 9.68 -16.43 5.23
CA LEU A 178 10.45 -15.67 4.23
C LEU A 178 10.73 -16.51 2.98
N ARG A 179 11.02 -17.81 3.15
CA ARG A 179 11.22 -18.73 2.03
C ARG A 179 9.95 -18.97 1.22
N ASP A 180 8.80 -19.08 1.88
CA ASP A 180 7.51 -19.17 1.19
C ASP A 180 7.18 -17.90 0.42
N PHE A 181 7.42 -16.74 1.03
CA PHE A 181 7.32 -15.43 0.38
C PHE A 181 8.22 -15.33 -0.87
N GLN A 182 9.46 -15.79 -0.79
CA GLN A 182 10.37 -15.84 -1.94
C GLN A 182 9.79 -16.63 -3.12
N MET A 183 9.24 -17.82 -2.87
CA MET A 183 8.61 -18.62 -3.92
C MET A 183 7.39 -17.91 -4.52
N LYS A 184 6.56 -17.30 -3.68
CA LYS A 184 5.36 -16.57 -4.12
C LYS A 184 5.70 -15.34 -4.97
N ILE A 185 6.69 -14.54 -4.57
CA ILE A 185 7.10 -13.34 -5.32
C ILE A 185 7.79 -13.72 -6.64
N GLN A 186 8.61 -14.78 -6.66
CA GLN A 186 9.20 -15.32 -7.88
C GLN A 186 8.11 -15.79 -8.86
N ASN A 187 7.12 -16.54 -8.37
CA ASN A 187 6.01 -16.99 -9.20
C ASN A 187 5.23 -15.83 -9.82
N PHE A 188 4.98 -14.76 -9.07
CA PHE A 188 4.31 -13.56 -9.56
C PHE A 188 5.17 -12.80 -10.58
N LEU A 189 6.45 -12.55 -10.30
CA LEU A 189 7.34 -11.80 -11.19
C LEU A 189 7.57 -12.50 -12.53
N ASN A 190 7.48 -13.83 -12.55
CA ASN A 190 7.52 -14.63 -13.78
C ASN A 190 6.38 -14.33 -14.77
N GLU A 191 5.25 -13.75 -14.33
CA GLU A 191 4.18 -13.27 -15.22
C GLU A 191 4.66 -12.10 -16.10
N PHE A 192 5.70 -11.38 -15.68
CA PHE A 192 6.21 -10.18 -16.34
C PHE A 192 7.59 -10.37 -16.98
N LYS A 193 7.99 -11.62 -17.23
CA LYS A 193 9.30 -11.97 -17.80
C LYS A 193 9.61 -11.30 -19.16
N SER A 194 8.59 -10.84 -19.88
CA SER A 194 8.73 -10.10 -21.14
C SER A 194 8.99 -8.61 -20.96
N ILE A 195 8.98 -8.09 -19.73
CA ILE A 195 9.11 -6.67 -19.41
C ILE A 195 10.50 -6.41 -18.82
N PRO A 196 11.44 -5.82 -19.58
CA PRO A 196 12.84 -5.70 -19.15
C PRO A 196 13.04 -4.95 -17.82
N GLU A 197 12.26 -3.88 -17.60
CA GLU A 197 12.31 -3.09 -16.38
C GLU A 197 11.99 -3.92 -15.13
N ILE A 198 11.04 -4.86 -15.24
CA ILE A 198 10.64 -5.73 -14.13
C ILE A 198 11.67 -6.86 -13.94
N VAL A 199 12.23 -7.38 -15.02
CA VAL A 199 13.29 -8.42 -14.97
C VAL A 199 14.54 -7.91 -14.25
N ALA A 200 14.96 -6.66 -14.48
CA ALA A 200 16.11 -6.07 -13.79
C ALA A 200 15.89 -5.99 -12.26
N VAL A 201 14.68 -5.62 -11.83
CA VAL A 201 14.32 -5.56 -10.40
C VAL A 201 14.16 -6.96 -9.81
N TYR A 202 13.66 -7.92 -10.60
CA TYR A 202 13.56 -9.31 -10.19
C TYR A 202 14.91 -9.89 -9.77
N SER A 203 15.97 -9.69 -10.57
CA SER A 203 17.33 -10.14 -10.22
C SER A 203 17.82 -9.51 -8.91
N ARG A 204 17.50 -8.24 -8.67
CA ARG A 204 17.84 -7.56 -7.40
C ARG A 204 17.08 -8.13 -6.21
N ILE A 205 15.80 -8.47 -6.38
CA ILE A 205 14.98 -9.12 -5.34
C ILE A 205 15.54 -10.51 -5.00
N GLU A 206 15.95 -11.29 -6.00
CA GLU A 206 16.56 -12.60 -5.75
C GLU A 206 17.88 -12.50 -4.99
N GLN A 207 18.76 -11.57 -5.39
CA GLN A 207 19.99 -11.29 -4.64
C GLN A 207 19.68 -10.87 -3.20
N LEU A 208 18.65 -10.03 -2.99
CA LEU A 208 18.28 -9.55 -1.67
C LEU A 208 17.82 -10.68 -0.73
N LEU A 209 16.97 -11.57 -1.25
CA LEU A 209 16.39 -12.69 -0.49
C LEU A 209 17.42 -13.78 -0.19
N THR A 210 18.45 -13.92 -1.03
CA THR A 210 19.53 -14.90 -0.84
C THR A 210 20.71 -14.35 -0.04
N SER A 211 20.82 -13.03 0.13
CA SER A 211 21.89 -12.40 0.90
C SER A 211 21.68 -12.56 2.41
N ASP A 212 22.76 -12.73 3.17
CA ASP A 212 22.68 -12.85 4.64
C ASP A 212 22.43 -11.53 5.37
N TRP A 213 22.52 -10.38 4.68
CA TRP A 213 22.43 -9.02 5.29
C TRP A 213 23.28 -8.97 6.58
N ALA A 214 24.55 -9.38 6.46
CA ALA A 214 25.53 -9.06 7.48
C ALA A 214 25.77 -7.55 7.39
N VAL A 215 25.43 -6.82 8.46
CA VAL A 215 25.69 -5.39 8.53
C VAL A 215 27.19 -5.25 8.71
N HIS A 216 27.86 -4.64 7.74
CA HIS A 216 29.24 -4.25 7.91
C HIS A 216 29.25 -3.09 8.92
N ILE A 217 29.57 -3.38 10.18
CA ILE A 217 29.91 -2.34 11.16
C ILE A 217 31.38 -2.00 10.89
N PRO A 218 31.71 -0.82 10.34
CA PRO A 218 33.11 -0.46 10.16
C PRO A 218 33.75 -0.39 11.56
N GLU A 219 34.67 -1.30 11.86
CA GLU A 219 35.67 -1.03 12.89
C GLU A 219 36.49 0.17 12.39
N GLU A 220 36.81 1.11 13.28
CA GLU A 220 37.46 2.40 12.96
C GLU A 220 38.83 2.27 12.25
N ASP A 221 39.36 1.06 12.05
CA ASP A 221 40.63 0.79 11.37
C ASP A 221 40.47 -0.15 10.16
N GLN A 222 39.92 0.35 9.04
CA GLN A 222 40.13 -0.31 7.75
C GLN A 222 41.42 0.17 7.11
N ARG A 223 42.45 -0.69 7.14
CA ARG A 223 43.62 -0.59 6.25
C ARG A 223 43.15 -0.72 4.80
N ASP A 224 43.51 0.28 4.01
CA ASP A 224 43.41 0.32 2.55
C ASP A 224 43.93 -0.99 1.93
N GLY A 225 43.07 -1.75 1.24
CA GLY A 225 43.53 -2.77 0.29
C GLY A 225 43.00 -4.21 0.40
N CYS A 226 41.81 -4.47 0.94
CA CYS A 226 41.19 -5.80 0.78
C CYS A 226 39.85 -5.71 0.04
N GLU A 227 39.85 -6.06 -1.25
CA GLU A 227 38.63 -6.30 -2.02
C GLU A 227 37.95 -7.57 -1.48
N CYS A 228 37.14 -7.41 -0.43
CA CYS A 228 36.29 -8.47 0.09
C CYS A 228 35.12 -8.68 -0.89
N GLU A 229 34.80 -9.94 -1.18
CA GLU A 229 33.77 -10.38 -2.12
C GLU A 229 32.50 -9.51 -2.04
N MET A 230 32.07 -9.01 -3.19
CA MET A 230 30.99 -8.03 -3.34
C MET A 230 29.61 -8.64 -3.01
N GLY A 231 29.38 -8.96 -1.74
CA GLY A 231 28.05 -9.12 -1.20
C GLY A 231 27.28 -7.80 -1.35
N THR A 232 25.97 -7.88 -1.53
CA THR A 232 25.11 -6.69 -1.59
C THR A 232 25.01 -6.07 -0.19
N TYR A 233 26.06 -5.37 0.24
CA TYR A 233 26.08 -4.65 1.51
C TYR A 233 25.23 -3.38 1.38
N LEU A 234 24.10 -3.34 2.07
CA LEU A 234 23.35 -2.11 2.25
C LEU A 234 24.02 -1.26 3.33
N SER A 235 24.18 0.03 3.07
CA SER A 235 24.64 0.99 4.08
C SER A 235 23.59 1.16 5.18
N GLU A 236 24.04 1.62 6.36
CA GLU A 236 23.15 1.98 7.48
C GLU A 236 22.01 2.91 7.03
N SER A 237 22.36 3.95 6.26
CA SER A 237 21.38 4.93 5.77
C SER A 237 20.29 4.30 4.89
N GLN A 238 20.66 3.32 4.07
CA GLN A 238 19.70 2.61 3.20
C GLN A 238 18.78 1.72 4.03
N VAL A 239 19.29 1.03 5.05
CA VAL A 239 18.45 0.19 5.90
C VAL A 239 17.49 1.06 6.72
N ASN A 240 17.97 2.17 7.29
CA ASN A 240 17.11 3.10 8.02
C ASN A 240 16.02 3.70 7.11
N GLU A 241 16.34 4.06 5.86
CA GLU A 241 15.34 4.52 4.89
C GLU A 241 14.29 3.44 4.59
N ILE A 242 14.70 2.19 4.44
CA ILE A 242 13.77 1.06 4.26
C ILE A 242 12.86 0.91 5.48
N GLU A 243 13.42 0.87 6.69
CA GLU A 243 12.65 0.77 7.95
C GLU A 243 11.62 1.90 8.05
N MET A 244 12.05 3.13 7.76
CA MET A 244 11.20 4.33 7.75
C MET A 244 10.03 4.19 6.78
N GLN A 245 10.29 3.76 5.53
CA GLN A 245 9.23 3.57 4.53
C GLN A 245 8.24 2.48 4.96
N LEU A 246 8.72 1.35 5.49
CA LEU A 246 7.87 0.25 5.92
C LEU A 246 6.98 0.62 7.11
N LEU A 247 7.56 1.31 8.10
CA LEU A 247 6.80 1.78 9.26
C LEU A 247 5.78 2.84 8.87
N LYS A 248 6.11 3.73 7.93
CA LYS A 248 5.16 4.71 7.40
C LYS A 248 3.98 4.04 6.69
N GLU A 249 4.24 3.06 5.82
CA GLU A 249 3.17 2.28 5.16
C GLU A 249 2.30 1.54 6.20
N LYS A 250 2.93 0.94 7.21
CA LYS A 250 2.24 0.27 8.31
C LYS A 250 1.34 1.21 9.13
N LEU A 251 1.84 2.39 9.49
CA LEU A 251 1.07 3.40 10.22
C LEU A 251 -0.11 3.91 9.40
N GLN A 252 0.10 4.13 8.10
CA GLN A 252 -0.96 4.52 7.18
C GLN A 252 -2.05 3.44 7.08
N GLU A 253 -1.68 2.17 7.05
CA GLU A 253 -2.65 1.06 7.04
C GLU A 253 -3.46 1.00 8.34
N ILE A 254 -2.82 1.19 9.50
CA ILE A 254 -3.52 1.28 10.79
C ILE A 254 -4.48 2.47 10.80
N TYR A 255 -4.06 3.63 10.29
CA TYR A 255 -4.92 4.81 10.16
C TYR A 255 -6.16 4.54 9.32
N LEU A 256 -5.96 3.96 8.13
CA LEU A 256 -7.07 3.62 7.24
C LEU A 256 -8.00 2.59 7.87
N GLN A 257 -7.48 1.62 8.64
CA GLN A 257 -8.28 0.64 9.38
C GLN A 257 -9.09 1.29 10.51
N ALA A 258 -8.49 2.22 11.24
CA ALA A 258 -9.16 2.95 12.29
C ALA A 258 -10.27 3.85 11.73
N GLU A 259 -10.03 4.54 10.61
CA GLU A 259 -11.02 5.44 9.98
C GLU A 259 -12.30 4.71 9.52
N GLU A 260 -12.21 3.42 9.17
CA GLU A 260 -13.38 2.63 8.73
C GLU A 260 -14.29 2.20 9.90
N GLN A 261 -13.76 2.16 11.11
CA GLN A 261 -14.46 1.59 12.25
C GLN A 261 -14.90 2.68 13.22
N GLU A 262 -16.19 2.66 13.59
CA GLU A 262 -16.73 3.59 14.59
C GLU A 262 -16.08 3.38 15.96
N VAL A 263 -15.71 2.13 16.28
CA VAL A 263 -14.99 1.75 17.50
C VAL A 263 -13.72 1.02 17.11
N LEU A 264 -12.59 1.45 17.68
CA LEU A 264 -11.28 0.82 17.45
C LEU A 264 -11.26 -0.61 18.02
N PRO A 265 -11.05 -1.65 17.20
CA PRO A 265 -10.90 -3.01 17.71
C PRO A 265 -9.74 -3.14 18.67
N GLU A 266 -9.89 -4.00 19.66
CA GLU A 266 -8.83 -4.32 20.62
C GLU A 266 -7.55 -4.79 19.91
N GLU A 267 -7.68 -5.60 18.85
CA GLU A 267 -6.54 -6.04 18.03
C GLU A 267 -5.81 -4.87 17.36
N LEU A 268 -6.55 -3.90 16.81
CA LEU A 268 -5.96 -2.73 16.16
C LEU A 268 -5.29 -1.80 17.19
N SER A 269 -5.91 -1.64 18.37
CA SER A 269 -5.34 -0.91 19.50
C SER A 269 -4.03 -1.56 19.96
N ASN A 270 -4.02 -2.89 20.12
CA ASN A 270 -2.83 -3.63 20.53
C ASN A 270 -1.70 -3.48 19.50
N ARG A 271 -2.01 -3.60 18.21
CA ARG A 271 -1.03 -3.37 17.13
C ARG A 271 -0.44 -1.96 17.18
N LEU A 272 -1.28 -0.94 17.42
CA LEU A 272 -0.83 0.44 17.55
C LEU A 272 0.08 0.65 18.77
N GLU A 273 -0.26 0.07 19.93
CA GLU A 273 0.57 0.18 21.13
C GLU A 273 1.93 -0.52 20.96
N VAL A 274 1.98 -1.66 20.26
CA VAL A 274 3.26 -2.31 19.94
C VAL A 274 4.13 -1.44 19.03
N VAL A 275 3.55 -0.79 18.00
CA VAL A 275 4.28 0.16 17.15
C VAL A 275 4.78 1.37 17.95
N LYS A 276 3.97 1.91 18.87
CA LYS A 276 4.37 3.02 19.75
C LYS A 276 5.55 2.64 20.61
N GLU A 277 5.49 1.47 21.24
CA GLU A 277 6.57 0.99 22.11
C GLU A 277 7.84 0.71 21.31
N PHE A 278 7.71 0.13 20.11
CA PHE A 278 8.83 -0.03 19.20
C PHE A 278 9.49 1.32 18.87
N LEU A 279 8.72 2.35 18.51
CA LEU A 279 9.28 3.67 18.19
C LEU A 279 9.85 4.38 19.41
N ARG A 280 9.33 4.16 20.62
CA ARG A 280 9.94 4.74 21.84
C ARG A 280 11.36 4.25 22.07
N ASN A 281 11.62 2.99 21.74
CA ASN A 281 12.91 2.32 21.93
C ASN A 281 13.89 2.52 20.75
N ASN A 282 13.48 3.22 19.69
CA ASN A 282 14.28 3.43 18.47
C ASN A 282 14.14 4.90 18.05
N GLU A 283 14.99 5.77 18.60
CA GLU A 283 14.87 7.22 18.44
C GLU A 283 15.11 7.66 17.00
N ASP A 284 15.97 6.91 16.30
CA ASP A 284 16.28 7.07 14.89
C ASP A 284 15.04 7.06 14.00
N LEU A 285 14.13 6.11 14.26
CA LEU A 285 12.89 5.95 13.51
C LEU A 285 11.79 6.88 14.03
N ARG A 286 11.71 7.11 15.35
CA ARG A 286 10.70 7.95 15.99
C ARG A 286 10.67 9.38 15.44
N ASN A 287 11.85 9.96 15.26
CA ASN A 287 11.97 11.35 14.83
C ASN A 287 11.39 11.56 13.41
N GLY A 288 11.55 10.57 12.52
CA GLY A 288 11.01 10.63 11.16
C GLY A 288 9.51 10.37 11.04
N LEU A 289 8.88 9.76 12.06
CA LEU A 289 7.47 9.33 12.03
C LEU A 289 6.56 10.11 12.99
N THR A 290 7.06 11.22 13.55
CA THR A 290 6.33 11.99 14.56
C THR A 290 4.99 12.52 14.04
N GLU A 291 4.95 13.04 12.81
CA GLU A 291 3.71 13.54 12.21
C GLU A 291 2.68 12.43 11.98
N ASP A 292 3.12 11.27 11.46
CA ASP A 292 2.26 10.12 11.20
C ASP A 292 1.65 9.59 12.52
N MET A 293 2.45 9.55 13.58
CA MET A 293 2.00 9.19 14.93
C MET A 293 1.03 10.20 15.53
N GLN A 294 1.26 11.51 15.35
CA GLN A 294 0.35 12.55 15.83
C GLN A 294 -1.01 12.48 15.14
N LYS A 295 -1.03 12.31 13.82
CA LYS A 295 -2.26 12.11 13.05
C LYS A 295 -3.07 10.92 13.58
N LEU A 296 -2.41 9.78 13.80
CA LEU A 296 -3.07 8.58 14.28
C LEU A 296 -3.60 8.73 15.72
N ASN A 297 -2.81 9.33 16.62
CA ASN A 297 -3.27 9.61 17.99
C ASN A 297 -4.48 10.55 18.00
N SER A 298 -4.50 11.57 17.14
CA SER A 298 -5.64 12.48 17.02
C SER A 298 -6.91 11.73 16.62
N LEU A 299 -6.83 10.81 15.65
CA LEU A 299 -7.95 9.97 15.22
C LEU A 299 -8.47 9.10 16.38
N CYS A 300 -7.57 8.42 17.09
CA CYS A 300 -7.96 7.56 18.21
C CYS A 300 -8.58 8.35 19.38
N LEU A 301 -8.15 9.59 19.63
CA LEU A 301 -8.75 10.45 20.64
C LEU A 301 -10.18 10.85 20.29
N HIS A 302 -10.44 11.22 19.03
CA HIS A 302 -11.80 11.55 18.57
C HIS A 302 -12.73 10.34 18.75
N GLN A 303 -12.31 9.14 18.33
CA GLN A 303 -13.13 7.92 18.48
C GLN A 303 -13.44 7.57 19.94
N LYS A 304 -12.49 7.81 20.86
CA LYS A 304 -12.72 7.60 22.31
C LYS A 304 -13.72 8.61 22.89
N LEU A 305 -13.72 9.85 22.42
CA LEU A 305 -14.68 10.87 22.84
C LEU A 305 -16.08 10.60 22.29
N ASP A 306 -16.20 10.20 21.02
CA ASP A 306 -17.48 9.82 20.40
C ASP A 306 -18.09 8.59 21.06
N SER A 307 -17.26 7.65 21.54
CA SER A 307 -17.71 6.50 22.32
C SER A 307 -18.20 6.84 23.74
N GLN A 308 -17.94 8.06 24.23
CA GLN A 308 -18.31 8.52 25.58
C GLN A 308 -19.49 9.50 25.62
N GLU A 309 -20.08 9.90 24.48
CA GLU A 309 -21.32 10.68 24.50
C GLU A 309 -22.50 9.83 25.00
N PRO A 310 -23.12 10.15 26.16
CA PRO A 310 -24.31 9.43 26.62
C PRO A 310 -25.51 9.85 25.75
N GLY A 311 -26.29 8.86 25.31
CA GLY A 311 -27.50 9.06 24.52
C GLY A 311 -28.36 10.22 25.02
N ARG A 312 -28.71 11.14 24.11
CA ARG A 312 -29.67 12.21 24.37
C ARG A 312 -30.96 11.59 24.90
N GLN A 313 -31.21 11.83 26.18
CA GLN A 313 -32.45 11.54 26.87
C GLN A 313 -33.62 12.09 26.04
N THR A 314 -34.50 11.21 25.58
CA THR A 314 -35.86 11.58 25.20
C THR A 314 -36.55 12.14 26.43
N PRO A 315 -37.08 13.37 26.42
CA PRO A 315 -37.83 13.87 27.55
C PRO A 315 -39.18 13.15 27.61
N ASP A 316 -39.43 12.50 28.74
CA ASP A 316 -40.73 12.02 29.17
C ASP A 316 -41.80 13.10 28.95
N ARG A 317 -42.75 12.83 28.04
CA ARG A 317 -44.03 13.55 28.04
C ARG A 317 -44.96 12.84 29.02
N LYS A 318 -45.01 13.38 30.24
CA LYS A 318 -46.19 13.28 31.11
C LYS A 318 -47.27 14.22 30.58
N ALA A 319 -48.39 13.65 30.15
CA ALA A 319 -49.79 14.07 30.33
C ALA A 319 -50.64 13.41 29.24
#